data_AF-A0A0C3GZE5-F1
#
_entry.id   AF-A0A0C3GZE5-F1
#
_cell.length_a   1.000
_cell.length_b   1.000
_cell.length_c   1.000
_cell.angle_alpha   90.00
_cell.angle_beta   90.00
_cell.angle_gamma   90.00
#
_symmetry.space_group_name_H-M   'P 1'
#
loop_
_entity.id
_entity.type
_entity.pdbx_description
1 polymer ?
#
loop_
_entity_poly.entity_id
_entity_poly.type
_entity_poly.pdbx_seq_one_letter_code
_entity_poly.pdbx_strand_id
1 'polypeptide(L)'
;MAFRRLFGLWAISASTFGLVAAHGGGHQKPLEVDPNAPWATRHMAEEHHIDNFDPGAFFQLHDFDDDGQWHEHEILKTYGMDDPSAKDVPQDKRDNIINEIMRLMDTNGNRLIEKEEWLAFTDAGKELPDFGLGPGHHWDMEMEYEIHHWERYHDENTKEEDLIHPEDIEHFRMHDELEDEADRVAALDKMAIVADNIPRKFRKDS
;
A
#
# COMPACT_ATOMS: atom_id res chain seq x y z
N MET A 1 -64.88 20.08 26.28
CA MET A 1 -63.52 20.63 26.04
C MET A 1 -62.51 19.66 26.62
N ALA A 2 -61.66 19.13 25.75
CA ALA A 2 -60.74 18.03 25.99
C ALA A 2 -59.42 18.52 26.59
N PHE A 3 -58.78 17.72 27.46
CA PHE A 3 -57.32 17.67 27.56
C PHE A 3 -56.89 16.29 28.08
N ARG A 4 -56.52 15.40 27.16
CA ARG A 4 -55.75 14.17 27.44
C ARG A 4 -54.28 14.58 27.53
N ARG A 5 -53.63 14.33 28.67
CA ARG A 5 -52.16 14.39 28.80
C ARG A 5 -51.58 13.05 28.35
N LEU A 6 -50.95 13.02 27.19
CA LEU A 6 -50.06 11.95 26.75
C LEU A 6 -48.68 12.22 27.34
N PHE A 7 -48.21 11.37 28.25
CA PHE A 7 -46.80 11.29 28.60
C PHE A 7 -46.11 10.39 27.58
N GLY A 8 -45.33 10.98 26.68
CA GLY A 8 -44.41 10.25 25.81
C GLY A 8 -43.15 9.92 26.60
N LEU A 9 -42.88 8.63 26.81
CA LEU A 9 -41.58 8.12 27.24
C LEU A 9 -40.67 8.09 26.01
N TRP A 10 -39.72 9.03 25.93
CA TRP A 10 -38.58 8.92 25.03
C TRP A 10 -37.53 8.04 25.71
N ALA A 11 -37.39 6.80 25.26
CA ALA A 11 -36.24 5.98 25.58
C ALA A 11 -35.08 6.45 24.68
N ILE A 12 -34.11 7.15 25.25
CA ILE A 12 -32.85 7.47 24.59
C ILE A 12 -32.01 6.19 24.66
N SER A 13 -31.95 5.45 23.55
CA SER A 13 -30.96 4.38 23.37
C SER A 13 -29.59 5.04 23.25
N ALA A 14 -28.80 4.96 24.32
CA ALA A 14 -27.39 5.30 24.29
C ALA A 14 -26.64 4.19 23.53
N SER A 15 -26.37 4.41 22.26
CA SER A 15 -25.44 3.57 21.49
C SER A 15 -24.03 3.81 22.02
N THR A 16 -23.49 2.85 22.77
CA THR A 16 -22.07 2.78 23.10
C THR A 16 -21.30 2.49 21.82
N PHE A 17 -20.66 3.51 21.24
CA PHE A 17 -19.58 3.31 20.30
C PHE A 17 -18.41 2.69 21.08
N GLY A 18 -18.20 1.39 20.89
CA GLY A 18 -16.96 0.76 21.31
C GLY A 18 -15.83 1.34 20.47
N LEU A 19 -14.88 2.00 21.12
CA LEU A 19 -13.58 2.26 20.54
C LEU A 19 -12.94 0.90 20.24
N VAL A 20 -12.99 0.47 18.98
CA VAL A 20 -12.12 -0.60 18.51
C VAL A 20 -10.74 0.05 18.37
N ALA A 21 -9.96 -0.01 19.45
CA ALA A 21 -8.54 0.25 19.38
C ALA A 21 -7.90 -0.98 18.72
N ALA A 22 -7.82 -0.98 17.39
CA ALA A 22 -6.87 -1.83 16.68
C ALA A 22 -5.50 -1.14 16.82
N HIS A 23 -4.83 -1.39 17.94
CA HIS A 23 -3.40 -1.07 18.08
C HIS A 23 -2.68 -2.42 17.93
N GLY A 24 -1.94 -2.57 16.83
CA GLY A 24 -1.02 -3.69 16.63
C GLY A 24 0.02 -3.68 17.74
N GLY A 25 -0.21 -4.52 18.75
CA GLY A 25 0.66 -4.68 19.90
C GLY A 25 1.43 -5.99 19.78
N GLY A 26 2.69 -5.89 19.37
CA GLY A 26 3.65 -6.98 19.25
C GLY A 26 4.22 -7.06 17.85
N HIS A 27 5.50 -6.73 17.68
CA HIS A 27 6.24 -6.93 16.43
C HIS A 27 6.13 -8.41 16.04
N GLN A 28 5.63 -8.68 14.84
CA GLN A 28 5.49 -10.05 14.36
C GLN A 28 6.84 -10.48 13.77
N LYS A 29 7.10 -11.78 13.80
CA LYS A 29 8.24 -12.30 13.04
C LYS A 29 7.76 -12.57 11.62
N PRO A 30 8.64 -12.43 10.61
CA PRO A 30 8.31 -12.80 9.25
C PRO A 30 7.77 -14.23 9.17
N LEU A 31 6.75 -14.43 8.34
CA LEU A 31 6.19 -15.75 8.12
C LEU A 31 7.15 -16.60 7.28
N GLU A 32 7.44 -17.82 7.72
CA GLU A 32 8.24 -18.76 6.93
C GLU A 32 7.37 -19.42 5.85
N VAL A 33 7.68 -19.17 4.58
CA VAL A 33 7.02 -19.80 3.42
C VAL A 33 8.02 -20.60 2.60
N ASP A 34 7.57 -21.70 1.99
CA ASP A 34 8.39 -22.47 1.04
C ASP A 34 8.89 -21.54 -0.09
N PRO A 35 10.20 -21.44 -0.33
CA PRO A 35 10.74 -20.63 -1.43
C PRO A 35 10.21 -21.01 -2.82
N ASN A 36 9.67 -22.22 -2.98
CA ASN A 36 9.08 -22.72 -4.22
C ASN A 36 7.55 -22.61 -4.24
N ALA A 37 6.93 -22.00 -3.22
CA ALA A 37 5.50 -21.70 -3.24
C ALA A 37 5.16 -20.73 -4.38
N PRO A 38 3.89 -20.73 -4.84
CA PRO A 38 3.42 -19.79 -5.84
C PRO A 38 3.74 -18.35 -5.44
N TRP A 39 4.04 -17.50 -6.42
CA TRP A 39 4.45 -16.11 -6.17
C TRP A 39 3.44 -15.38 -5.28
N ALA A 40 2.14 -15.51 -5.56
CA ALA A 40 1.07 -14.90 -4.77
C ALA A 40 1.10 -15.36 -3.29
N THR A 41 1.44 -16.62 -3.01
CA THR A 41 1.55 -17.13 -1.63
C THR A 41 2.73 -16.50 -0.91
N ARG A 42 3.88 -16.38 -1.57
CA ARG A 42 5.06 -15.72 -1.01
C ARG A 42 4.81 -14.23 -0.80
N HIS A 43 4.25 -13.55 -1.80
CA HIS A 43 3.83 -12.15 -1.74
C HIS A 43 2.92 -11.87 -0.53
N MET A 44 1.85 -12.64 -0.36
CA MET A 44 0.92 -12.46 0.76
C MET A 44 1.57 -12.66 2.14
N ALA A 45 2.56 -13.54 2.24
CA ALA A 45 3.25 -13.77 3.49
C ALA A 45 4.33 -12.72 3.79
N GLU A 46 5.07 -12.30 2.77
CA GLU A 46 6.19 -11.34 2.88
C GLU A 46 5.69 -9.89 2.99
N GLU A 47 4.64 -9.52 2.25
CA GLU A 47 4.13 -8.13 2.20
C GLU A 47 2.92 -7.88 3.10
N HIS A 48 2.10 -8.91 3.38
CA HIS A 48 0.84 -8.74 4.12
C HIS A 48 0.75 -9.55 5.42
N HIS A 49 1.78 -10.36 5.74
CA HIS A 49 1.76 -11.31 6.87
C HIS A 49 0.53 -12.22 6.91
N ILE A 50 0.11 -12.71 5.73
CA ILE A 50 -1.05 -13.60 5.58
C ILE A 50 -0.59 -14.94 4.96
N ASP A 51 -0.69 -16.02 5.74
CA ASP A 51 -0.39 -17.39 5.30
C ASP A 51 -1.60 -18.15 4.74
N ASN A 52 -2.82 -17.62 4.96
CA ASN A 52 -4.06 -18.23 4.51
C ASN A 52 -5.05 -17.17 4.03
N PHE A 53 -5.33 -17.18 2.72
CA PHE A 53 -6.23 -16.25 2.05
C PHE A 53 -7.04 -16.99 0.99
N ASP A 54 -8.20 -16.44 0.65
CA ASP A 54 -8.95 -16.87 -0.53
C ASP A 54 -8.69 -15.92 -1.72
N PRO A 55 -8.99 -16.33 -2.96
CA PRO A 55 -8.80 -15.48 -4.12
C PRO A 55 -9.52 -14.13 -4.02
N GLY A 56 -10.69 -14.07 -3.37
CA GLY A 56 -11.43 -12.82 -3.21
C GLY A 56 -10.71 -11.83 -2.29
N ALA A 57 -10.08 -12.31 -1.23
CA ALA A 57 -9.24 -11.49 -0.35
C ALA A 57 -8.00 -10.96 -1.08
N PHE A 58 -7.33 -11.80 -1.87
CA PHE A 58 -6.20 -11.36 -2.70
C PHE A 58 -6.63 -10.26 -3.68
N PHE A 59 -7.78 -10.43 -4.34
CA PHE A 59 -8.31 -9.42 -5.26
C PHE A 59 -8.51 -8.08 -4.58
N GLN A 60 -9.24 -8.08 -3.46
CA GLN A 60 -9.62 -6.86 -2.75
C GLN A 60 -8.43 -6.11 -2.15
N LEU A 61 -7.39 -6.82 -1.69
CA LEU A 61 -6.20 -6.17 -1.12
C LEU A 61 -5.38 -5.40 -2.16
N HIS A 62 -5.48 -5.78 -3.44
CA HIS A 62 -4.72 -5.20 -4.54
C HIS A 62 -5.57 -4.37 -5.50
N ASP A 63 -6.85 -4.23 -5.20
CA ASP A 63 -7.73 -3.17 -5.71
C ASP A 63 -7.48 -1.95 -4.82
N PHE A 64 -6.44 -1.19 -5.17
CA PHE A 64 -5.88 -0.14 -4.34
C PHE A 64 -6.78 1.11 -4.29
N ASP A 65 -7.61 1.33 -5.31
CA ASP A 65 -8.57 2.42 -5.34
C ASP A 65 -10.02 2.02 -5.00
N ASP A 66 -10.25 0.74 -4.72
CA ASP A 66 -11.54 0.15 -4.29
C ASP A 66 -12.65 0.35 -5.34
N ASP A 67 -12.30 0.31 -6.63
CA ASP A 67 -13.25 0.45 -7.74
C ASP A 67 -13.82 -0.88 -8.26
N GLY A 68 -13.31 -2.00 -7.74
CA GLY A 68 -13.75 -3.36 -8.04
C GLY A 68 -13.02 -4.01 -9.22
N GLN A 69 -11.97 -3.39 -9.74
CA GLN A 69 -11.21 -3.84 -10.92
C GLN A 69 -9.72 -3.59 -10.70
N TRP A 70 -8.85 -4.41 -11.30
CA TRP A 70 -7.44 -4.04 -11.38
C TRP A 70 -7.12 -3.31 -12.68
N HIS A 71 -6.61 -2.11 -12.54
CA HIS A 71 -6.01 -1.33 -13.61
C HIS A 71 -4.55 -1.74 -13.86
N GLU A 72 -4.01 -1.36 -15.02
CA GLU A 72 -2.61 -1.64 -15.38
C GLU A 72 -1.61 -1.15 -14.32
N HIS A 73 -1.88 0.01 -13.72
CA HIS A 73 -1.01 0.59 -12.71
C HIS A 73 -1.05 -0.19 -11.39
N GLU A 74 -2.20 -0.77 -11.04
CA GLU A 74 -2.35 -1.60 -9.84
C GLU A 74 -1.68 -2.95 -10.04
N ILE A 75 -1.78 -3.54 -11.23
CA ILE A 75 -0.99 -4.73 -11.60
C ILE A 75 0.49 -4.46 -11.41
N LEU A 76 1.00 -3.35 -11.93
CA LEU A 76 2.40 -2.97 -11.76
C LEU A 76 2.73 -2.74 -10.28
N LYS A 77 1.88 -2.04 -9.54
CA LYS A 77 2.06 -1.79 -8.10
C LYS A 77 2.14 -3.08 -7.30
N THR A 78 1.27 -4.07 -7.55
CA THR A 78 1.32 -5.40 -6.91
C THR A 78 2.64 -6.13 -7.18
N TYR A 79 3.28 -5.91 -8.33
CA TYR A 79 4.64 -6.43 -8.63
C TYR A 79 5.76 -5.49 -8.16
N GLY A 80 5.44 -4.49 -7.35
CA GLY A 80 6.36 -3.55 -6.70
C GLY A 80 6.98 -2.51 -7.60
N MET A 81 6.28 -2.11 -8.66
CA MET A 81 6.83 -1.20 -9.67
C MET A 81 6.80 0.28 -9.28
N ASP A 82 6.12 0.61 -8.18
CA ASP A 82 6.08 1.95 -7.58
C ASP A 82 7.19 2.15 -6.54
N ASP A 83 7.80 1.06 -6.06
CA ASP A 83 8.88 1.10 -5.08
C ASP A 83 10.19 1.65 -5.68
N PRO A 84 10.99 2.44 -4.94
CA PRO A 84 12.28 2.96 -5.41
C PRO A 84 13.28 1.89 -5.89
N SER A 85 13.21 0.65 -5.41
CA SER A 85 14.05 -0.45 -5.88
C SER A 85 13.75 -0.82 -7.35
N ALA A 86 12.55 -0.53 -7.85
CA ALA A 86 12.15 -0.80 -9.23
C ALA A 86 12.59 0.29 -10.22
N LYS A 87 13.33 1.32 -9.78
CA LYS A 87 13.74 2.46 -10.63
C LYS A 87 14.53 2.06 -11.88
N ASP A 88 15.28 0.95 -11.80
CA ASP A 88 16.12 0.45 -12.90
C ASP A 88 15.38 -0.58 -13.78
N VAL A 89 14.11 -0.91 -13.47
CA VAL A 89 13.29 -1.82 -14.27
C VAL A 89 12.85 -1.11 -15.56
N PRO A 90 13.27 -1.58 -16.76
CA PRO A 90 12.96 -0.91 -18.02
C PRO A 90 11.46 -0.93 -18.34
N GLN A 91 10.99 0.07 -19.10
CA GLN A 91 9.60 0.16 -19.53
C GLN A 91 9.13 -1.09 -20.28
N ASP A 92 9.94 -1.66 -21.18
CA ASP A 92 9.59 -2.88 -21.91
C ASP A 92 9.28 -4.08 -20.98
N LYS A 93 9.92 -4.13 -19.80
CA LYS A 93 9.64 -5.17 -18.79
C LYS A 93 8.30 -4.91 -18.10
N ARG A 94 7.99 -3.65 -17.78
CA ARG A 94 6.71 -3.21 -17.21
C ARG A 94 5.56 -3.52 -18.17
N ASP A 95 5.74 -3.17 -19.45
CA ASP A 95 4.77 -3.48 -20.51
C ASP A 95 4.58 -4.99 -20.67
N ASN A 96 5.65 -5.78 -20.58
CA ASN A 96 5.57 -7.24 -20.64
C ASN A 96 4.77 -7.83 -19.47
N ILE A 97 4.90 -7.30 -18.25
CA ILE A 97 4.10 -7.74 -17.09
C ILE A 97 2.63 -7.52 -17.39
N ILE A 98 2.25 -6.29 -17.75
CA ILE A 98 0.86 -5.94 -18.07
C ILE A 98 0.31 -6.85 -19.17
N ASN A 99 1.03 -6.97 -20.29
CA ASN A 99 0.56 -7.73 -21.43
C ASN A 99 0.37 -9.22 -21.09
N GLU A 100 1.25 -9.81 -20.29
CA GLU A 100 1.13 -11.22 -19.89
C GLU A 100 -0.07 -11.42 -18.95
N ILE A 101 -0.26 -10.52 -17.97
CA ILE A 101 -1.40 -10.55 -17.05
C ILE A 101 -2.72 -10.41 -17.81
N MET A 102 -2.83 -9.43 -18.72
CA MET A 102 -4.01 -9.24 -19.57
C MET A 102 -4.26 -10.48 -20.44
N ARG A 103 -3.22 -11.05 -21.07
CA ARG A 103 -3.34 -12.27 -21.89
C ARG A 103 -3.88 -13.47 -21.09
N LEU A 104 -3.61 -13.53 -19.80
CA LEU A 104 -4.02 -14.64 -18.94
C LEU A 104 -5.47 -14.53 -18.47
N MET A 105 -5.98 -13.30 -18.29
CA MET A 105 -7.19 -13.03 -17.52
C MET A 105 -8.21 -12.09 -18.20
N ASP A 106 -7.79 -11.08 -18.96
CA ASP A 106 -8.70 -10.14 -19.65
C ASP A 106 -9.39 -10.86 -20.82
N THR A 107 -10.58 -11.39 -20.55
CA THR A 107 -11.37 -12.18 -21.50
C THR A 107 -12.27 -11.33 -22.37
N ASN A 108 -12.59 -10.11 -21.91
CA ASN A 108 -13.52 -9.22 -22.60
C ASN A 108 -12.79 -8.11 -23.42
N GLY A 109 -11.48 -7.95 -23.23
CA GLY A 109 -10.60 -7.04 -23.96
C GLY A 109 -10.71 -5.58 -23.53
N ASN A 110 -11.18 -5.30 -22.31
CA ASN A 110 -11.35 -3.94 -21.80
C ASN A 110 -10.06 -3.35 -21.19
N ARG A 111 -8.98 -4.15 -21.10
CA ARG A 111 -7.70 -3.79 -20.47
C ARG A 111 -7.78 -3.51 -18.97
N LEU A 112 -8.69 -4.19 -18.28
CA LEU A 112 -8.82 -4.23 -16.83
C LEU A 112 -8.99 -5.69 -16.42
N ILE A 113 -8.73 -6.02 -15.17
CA ILE A 113 -9.08 -7.35 -14.63
C ILE A 113 -10.29 -7.18 -13.71
N GLU A 114 -11.43 -7.69 -14.16
CA GLU A 114 -12.63 -7.75 -13.32
C GLU A 114 -12.52 -8.87 -12.29
N LYS A 115 -13.20 -8.73 -11.15
CA LYS A 115 -13.20 -9.75 -10.09
C LYS A 115 -13.60 -11.13 -10.60
N GLU A 116 -14.59 -11.20 -11.48
CA GLU A 116 -15.06 -12.44 -12.09
C GLU A 116 -13.98 -13.12 -12.95
N GLU A 117 -13.16 -12.34 -13.65
CA GLU A 117 -12.06 -12.84 -14.48
C GLU A 117 -10.93 -13.40 -13.63
N TRP A 118 -10.59 -12.70 -12.55
CA TRP A 118 -9.66 -13.18 -11.53
C TRP A 118 -10.12 -14.50 -10.91
N LEU A 119 -11.38 -14.57 -10.45
CA LEU A 119 -11.92 -15.78 -9.84
C LEU A 119 -11.93 -16.96 -10.83
N ALA A 120 -12.34 -16.73 -12.08
CA ALA A 120 -12.32 -17.75 -13.11
C ALA A 120 -10.90 -18.26 -13.42
N PHE A 121 -9.89 -17.37 -13.36
CA PHE A 121 -8.49 -17.72 -13.50
C PHE A 121 -8.00 -18.62 -12.36
N THR A 122 -8.31 -18.27 -11.11
CA THR A 122 -7.92 -19.08 -9.94
C THR A 122 -8.69 -20.39 -9.84
N ASP A 123 -9.97 -20.41 -10.18
CA ASP A 123 -10.81 -21.63 -10.20
C ASP A 123 -10.32 -22.65 -11.24
N ALA A 124 -9.66 -22.17 -12.29
CA ALA A 124 -8.98 -23.02 -13.28
C ALA A 124 -7.63 -23.60 -12.77
N GLY A 125 -7.25 -23.31 -11.52
CA GLY A 125 -5.99 -23.75 -10.92
C GLY A 125 -4.75 -23.06 -11.49
N LYS A 126 -4.91 -21.85 -12.06
CA LYS A 126 -3.79 -21.05 -12.57
C LYS A 126 -3.24 -20.15 -11.48
N GLU A 127 -1.98 -19.77 -11.64
CA GLU A 127 -1.24 -18.96 -10.67
C GLU A 127 -0.62 -17.74 -11.36
N LEU A 128 -0.49 -16.65 -10.60
CA LEU A 128 0.20 -15.45 -11.07
C LEU A 128 1.66 -15.77 -11.43
N PRO A 129 2.18 -15.29 -12.58
CA PRO A 129 3.57 -15.51 -12.96
C PRO A 129 4.56 -14.82 -12.02
N ASP A 130 5.65 -15.49 -11.69
CA ASP A 130 6.81 -14.84 -11.09
C ASP A 130 7.68 -14.19 -12.19
N PHE A 131 7.81 -12.87 -12.17
CA PHE A 131 8.63 -12.12 -13.12
C PHE A 131 10.10 -11.96 -12.71
N GLY A 132 10.48 -12.49 -11.54
CA GLY A 132 11.83 -12.40 -10.96
C GLY A 132 12.16 -11.02 -10.41
N LEU A 133 11.15 -10.30 -9.89
CA LEU A 133 11.27 -8.90 -9.44
C LEU A 133 11.23 -8.76 -7.91
N GLY A 134 11.18 -9.88 -7.20
CA GLY A 134 11.09 -9.91 -5.74
C GLY A 134 9.66 -10.13 -5.23
N PRO A 135 9.39 -9.80 -3.96
CA PRO A 135 8.12 -10.09 -3.33
C PRO A 135 7.02 -9.15 -3.82
N GLY A 136 7.35 -7.95 -4.28
CA GLY A 136 6.38 -6.99 -4.84
C GLY A 136 6.08 -5.83 -3.89
N HIS A 137 7.11 -5.20 -3.34
CA HIS A 137 7.04 -4.02 -2.45
C HIS A 137 6.07 -2.96 -2.93
N HIS A 138 5.03 -2.69 -2.17
CA HIS A 138 3.95 -1.77 -2.57
C HIS A 138 3.40 -0.91 -1.44
N TRP A 139 4.04 -0.99 -0.27
CA TRP A 139 3.80 -0.11 0.85
C TRP A 139 4.62 1.18 0.75
N ASP A 140 4.42 2.08 1.70
CA ASP A 140 5.29 3.25 1.83
C ASP A 140 6.63 2.87 2.48
N MET A 141 7.57 3.82 2.48
CA MET A 141 8.92 3.58 3.00
C MET A 141 8.95 3.15 4.47
N GLU A 142 8.01 3.64 5.30
CA GLU A 142 7.97 3.30 6.72
C GLU A 142 7.55 1.85 6.92
N MET A 143 6.49 1.44 6.23
CA MET A 143 5.98 0.08 6.34
C MET A 143 6.93 -0.93 5.67
N GLU A 144 7.52 -0.61 4.51
CA GLU A 144 8.52 -1.48 3.87
C GLU A 144 9.75 -1.69 4.78
N TYR A 145 10.23 -0.65 5.46
CA TYR A 145 11.30 -0.76 6.44
C TYR A 145 10.89 -1.64 7.63
N GLU A 146 9.69 -1.44 8.16
CA GLU A 146 9.21 -2.22 9.30
C GLU A 146 9.12 -3.72 8.96
N ILE A 147 8.45 -4.09 7.87
CA ILE A 147 8.19 -5.50 7.55
C ILE A 147 9.43 -6.25 7.02
N HIS A 148 10.29 -5.60 6.23
CA HIS A 148 11.42 -6.30 5.58
C HIS A 148 12.73 -6.20 6.35
N HIS A 149 12.89 -5.14 7.14
CA HIS A 149 14.15 -4.89 7.85
C HIS A 149 13.99 -4.96 9.36
N TRP A 150 13.10 -4.14 9.94
CA TRP A 150 12.93 -4.09 11.40
C TRP A 150 12.57 -5.44 11.98
N GLU A 151 11.49 -6.08 11.54
CA GLU A 151 11.04 -7.37 12.08
C GLU A 151 12.08 -8.51 11.95
N ARG A 152 13.02 -8.35 11.01
CA ARG A 152 14.06 -9.33 10.74
C ARG A 152 15.30 -9.14 11.60
N TYR A 153 15.71 -7.90 11.84
CA TYR A 153 17.00 -7.58 12.46
C TYR A 153 16.88 -6.90 13.82
N HIS A 154 15.70 -6.39 14.15
CA HIS A 154 15.42 -5.60 15.33
C HIS A 154 14.19 -6.12 16.07
N ASP A 155 14.05 -5.72 17.33
CA ASP A 155 12.87 -6.00 18.15
C ASP A 155 12.67 -4.92 19.22
N GLU A 156 11.71 -5.12 20.12
CA GLU A 156 11.38 -4.19 21.21
C GLU A 156 12.55 -3.88 22.17
N ASN A 157 13.62 -4.68 22.14
CA ASN A 157 14.83 -4.51 22.94
C ASN A 157 15.98 -3.85 22.15
N THR A 158 15.81 -3.62 20.84
CA THR A 158 16.77 -2.89 20.01
C THR A 158 16.98 -1.48 20.56
N LYS A 159 18.24 -1.07 20.66
CA LYS A 159 18.62 0.28 21.05
C LYS A 159 19.09 1.08 19.86
N GLU A 160 19.16 2.40 20.04
CA GLU A 160 19.67 3.31 19.02
C GLU A 160 21.08 2.92 18.54
N GLU A 161 21.96 2.49 19.45
CA GLU A 161 23.29 2.01 19.09
C GLU A 161 23.34 0.73 18.23
N ASP A 162 22.22 -0.01 18.13
CA ASP A 162 22.10 -1.22 17.31
C ASP A 162 21.59 -0.92 15.88
N LEU A 163 21.08 0.29 15.62
CA LEU A 163 20.53 0.74 14.34
C LEU A 163 21.64 1.17 13.37
N ILE A 164 22.47 0.21 12.97
CA ILE A 164 23.70 0.44 12.22
C ILE A 164 23.76 -0.31 10.89
N HIS A 165 22.71 -1.03 10.51
CA HIS A 165 22.65 -1.64 9.19
C HIS A 165 22.60 -0.55 8.12
N PRO A 166 23.17 -0.78 6.92
CA PRO A 166 23.07 0.17 5.82
C PRO A 166 21.63 0.63 5.54
N GLU A 167 20.66 -0.28 5.68
CA GLU A 167 19.24 -0.03 5.52
C GLU A 167 18.66 0.87 6.64
N ASP A 168 19.09 0.68 7.90
CA ASP A 168 18.73 1.60 9.01
C ASP A 168 19.19 3.02 8.70
N ILE A 169 20.46 3.17 8.31
CA ILE A 169 21.08 4.46 8.04
C ILE A 169 20.38 5.15 6.87
N GLU A 170 20.08 4.41 5.80
CA GLU A 170 19.40 4.95 4.63
C GLU A 170 17.96 5.34 4.94
N HIS A 171 17.22 4.52 5.70
CA HIS A 171 15.86 4.85 6.17
C HIS A 171 15.83 6.18 6.91
N PHE A 172 16.68 6.35 7.92
CA PHE A 172 16.74 7.58 8.69
C PHE A 172 17.23 8.78 7.88
N ARG A 173 18.19 8.58 6.97
CA ARG A 173 18.62 9.64 6.04
C ARG A 173 17.46 10.13 5.17
N MET A 174 16.62 9.22 4.67
CA MET A 174 15.43 9.59 3.89
C MET A 174 14.38 10.30 4.76
N HIS A 175 14.19 9.86 6.00
CA HIS A 175 13.28 10.52 6.94
C HIS A 175 13.72 11.97 7.24
N ASP A 176 15.02 12.18 7.50
CA ASP A 176 15.61 13.51 7.69
C ASP A 176 15.37 14.42 6.47
N GLU A 177 15.55 13.90 5.24
CA GLU A 177 15.33 14.65 4.00
C GLU A 177 13.87 15.06 3.80
N LEU A 178 12.94 14.17 4.17
CA LEU A 178 11.50 14.43 4.10
C LEU A 178 11.06 15.45 5.16
N GLU A 179 11.59 15.37 6.38
CA GLU A 179 11.32 16.37 7.43
C GLU A 179 11.84 17.75 7.03
N ASP A 180 13.06 17.81 6.50
CA ASP A 180 13.66 19.04 5.97
C ASP A 180 12.83 19.66 4.82
N GLU A 181 12.29 18.83 3.91
CA GLU A 181 11.39 19.32 2.85
C GLU A 181 10.03 19.78 3.41
N ALA A 182 9.47 19.04 4.36
CA ALA A 182 8.21 19.41 5.01
C ALA A 182 8.33 20.76 5.73
N ASP A 183 9.44 21.01 6.43
CA ASP A 183 9.73 22.29 7.07
C ASP A 183 9.89 23.43 6.05
N ARG A 184 10.55 23.17 4.92
CA ARG A 184 10.64 24.14 3.80
C ARG A 184 9.25 24.49 3.26
N VAL A 185 8.42 23.50 2.97
CA VAL A 185 7.04 23.69 2.48
C VAL A 185 6.20 24.45 3.51
N ALA A 186 6.26 24.07 4.78
CA ALA A 186 5.53 24.74 5.86
C ALA A 186 5.95 26.21 6.06
N ALA A 187 7.22 26.54 5.78
CA ALA A 187 7.69 27.92 5.77
C ALA A 187 7.12 28.72 4.59
N LEU A 188 7.02 28.11 3.40
CA LEU A 188 6.41 28.73 2.22
C LEU A 188 4.91 28.97 2.38
N ASP A 189 4.18 28.03 2.99
CA ASP A 189 2.73 28.14 3.21
C ASP A 189 2.35 29.28 4.16
N LYS A 190 3.27 29.71 5.03
CA LYS A 190 3.08 30.88 5.90
C LYS A 190 3.22 32.20 5.15
N MET A 191 3.76 32.20 3.92
CA MET A 191 3.93 33.40 3.12
C MET A 191 2.63 33.73 2.38
N ALA A 192 2.25 35.02 2.37
CA ALA A 192 1.10 35.47 1.60
C ALA A 192 1.32 35.31 0.08
N ILE A 193 2.56 35.45 -0.38
CA ILE A 193 2.97 35.33 -1.79
C ILE A 193 4.38 34.73 -1.83
N VAL A 194 4.54 33.61 -2.53
CA VAL A 194 5.85 33.03 -2.87
C VAL A 194 6.31 33.63 -4.20
N ALA A 195 7.25 34.56 -4.16
CA ALA A 195 7.67 35.35 -5.33
C ALA A 195 8.19 34.49 -6.49
N ASP A 196 8.87 33.38 -6.18
CA ASP A 196 9.40 32.44 -7.18
C ASP A 196 8.30 31.70 -7.93
N ASN A 197 7.14 31.51 -7.31
CA ASN A 197 5.97 30.89 -7.94
C ASN A 197 5.20 31.85 -8.85
N ILE A 198 5.51 33.16 -8.85
CA ILE A 198 4.86 34.13 -9.73
C ILE A 198 5.28 33.85 -11.18
N PRO A 199 4.35 33.50 -12.10
CA PRO A 199 4.71 33.30 -13.50
C PRO A 199 5.33 34.55 -14.12
N ARG A 200 6.31 34.38 -15.03
CA ARG A 200 7.07 35.49 -15.63
C ARG A 200 6.19 36.61 -16.20
N LYS A 201 5.04 36.29 -16.79
CA LYS A 201 4.08 37.27 -17.34
C LYS A 201 3.49 38.26 -16.33
N PHE A 202 3.63 37.99 -15.03
CA PHE A 202 3.14 38.84 -13.93
C PHE A 202 4.28 39.49 -13.12
N ARG A 203 5.54 39.18 -13.44
CA ARG A 203 6.69 39.86 -12.81
C ARG A 203 6.87 41.22 -13.48
N LYS A 204 7.17 42.26 -12.70
CA LYS A 204 7.61 43.54 -13.29
C LYS A 204 9.03 43.36 -13.80
N ASP A 205 9.24 43.60 -15.09
CA ASP A 205 10.59 43.74 -15.65
C ASP A 205 11.31 44.85 -14.87
N SER A 206 12.44 44.49 -14.25
CA SER A 206 13.27 45.40 -13.44
C SER A 206 14.46 45.88 -14.25
#